data_AF-A0A0E3YC35-F1
#
_entry.id   AF-A0A0E3YC35-F1
#
_cell.length_a   1.000
_cell.length_b   1.000
_cell.length_c   1.000
_cell.angle_alpha   90.00
_cell.angle_beta   90.00
_cell.angle_gamma   90.00
#
_symmetry.space_group_name_H-M   'P 1'
#
loop_
_entity.id
_entity.type
_entity.pdbx_description
1 polymer ?
#
loop_
_entity_poly.entity_id
_entity_poly.type
_entity_poly.pdbx_seq_one_letter_code
_entity_poly.pdbx_strand_id
1 'polypeptide(L)'
;MPNISEIIGQILTVSGAPPQSHRDSAIAQLKDFTRQFNDGNCPSEQVIDDFMRNFDSTELLGPVLRGLSEEKKEEILRAAARCHVGSFGRGREFLAKSNQLHLVDQDCAALLGALSAEVRAKMIDRAYVGPRGQIVLPVPDIGLHIPLGRTSLGTGEGALTTHEVRGLLMYQEDGCHWLLEIFSAKLAHFDEQTPDTETCHVWSDLIDRYIDRRPIAEFSEVKAVLEALAFTLMTLTDRVCTHGDTEEFPIRRMLVNSAQAYFLVGDHMHCGAALLRLAKFYSAKRNAAEGADAAKLAASVLARDALALWKDGRTSRAVASQQMALCAYAGEAELRGVRRLHVPATTGAGDEPVPLPALVEHISRSDFEAAWARQLSRAEEIHSQLLSNIRSLLGERRLERSRAAPPDATRRSE
;
A
#
# COMPACT_ATOMS: atom_id res chain seq x y z
N MET A 1 -67.56 -54.78 29.93
CA MET A 1 -67.75 -53.39 29.43
C MET A 1 -67.70 -52.44 30.65
N PRO A 2 -67.61 -51.09 30.54
CA PRO A 2 -66.35 -50.35 30.74
C PRO A 2 -66.50 -49.23 31.83
N ASN A 3 -65.73 -48.13 31.98
CA ASN A 3 -64.70 -47.48 31.15
C ASN A 3 -63.84 -46.44 31.94
N ILE A 4 -62.57 -46.23 31.52
CA ILE A 4 -61.80 -44.95 31.50
C ILE A 4 -61.52 -44.11 32.78
N SER A 5 -60.35 -43.44 32.75
CA SER A 5 -59.79 -42.41 33.66
C SER A 5 -59.20 -42.93 34.99
N GLU A 6 -58.02 -42.47 35.45
CA GLU A 6 -57.24 -41.27 35.08
C GLU A 6 -55.75 -41.59 34.77
N ILE A 7 -55.18 -40.89 33.77
CA ILE A 7 -53.74 -40.84 33.49
C ILE A 7 -53.26 -39.40 33.71
N ILE A 8 -52.77 -39.07 34.90
CA ILE A 8 -51.94 -37.87 35.16
C ILE A 8 -50.95 -38.25 36.28
N GLY A 9 -49.63 -38.10 36.08
CA GLY A 9 -48.71 -38.43 37.17
C GLY A 9 -47.19 -38.38 36.97
N GLN A 10 -46.65 -38.12 35.77
CA GLN A 10 -45.20 -37.88 35.61
C GLN A 10 -44.93 -36.68 34.70
N ILE A 11 -44.74 -35.52 35.33
CA ILE A 11 -44.17 -34.33 34.72
C ILE A 11 -42.66 -34.58 34.56
N LEU A 12 -42.24 -34.99 33.37
CA LEU A 12 -40.84 -34.85 32.95
C LEU A 12 -40.66 -33.44 32.39
N THR A 13 -40.19 -32.52 33.22
CA THR A 13 -39.63 -31.24 32.75
C THR A 13 -38.34 -31.50 31.99
N VAL A 14 -38.47 -31.91 30.73
CA VAL A 14 -37.37 -31.82 29.76
C VAL A 14 -37.12 -30.33 29.53
N SER A 15 -36.09 -29.80 30.21
CA SER A 15 -35.53 -28.48 29.91
C SER A 15 -34.82 -28.54 28.57
N GLY A 16 -35.61 -28.62 27.50
CA GLY A 16 -35.13 -28.56 26.13
C GLY A 16 -34.61 -27.17 25.83
N ALA A 17 -33.29 -26.98 25.97
CA ALA A 17 -32.61 -26.05 25.07
C ALA A 17 -32.99 -26.46 23.64
N PRO A 18 -33.39 -25.53 22.76
CA PRO A 18 -33.74 -25.88 21.39
C PRO A 18 -32.54 -26.60 20.75
N PRO A 19 -32.76 -27.68 19.98
CA PRO A 19 -31.65 -28.37 19.32
C PRO A 19 -30.93 -27.37 18.43
N GLN A 20 -29.67 -27.05 18.77
CA GLN A 20 -28.80 -26.25 17.92
C GLN A 20 -28.74 -26.93 16.56
N SER A 21 -28.98 -26.19 15.48
CA SER A 21 -28.91 -26.80 14.15
C SER A 21 -27.47 -27.28 13.89
N HIS A 22 -27.30 -28.31 13.06
CA HIS A 22 -25.96 -28.78 12.68
C HIS A 22 -25.12 -27.63 12.09
N ARG A 23 -25.77 -26.71 11.36
CA ARG A 23 -25.23 -25.42 10.92
C ARG A 23 -24.74 -24.53 12.07
N ASP A 24 -25.50 -24.31 13.14
CA ASP A 24 -25.09 -23.46 14.27
C ASP A 24 -23.86 -24.03 14.99
N SER A 25 -23.83 -25.37 15.17
CA SER A 25 -22.67 -26.08 15.72
C SER A 25 -21.43 -25.91 14.83
N ALA A 26 -21.57 -26.05 13.51
CA ALA A 26 -20.48 -25.82 12.57
C ALA A 26 -20.00 -24.36 12.55
N ILE A 27 -20.90 -23.38 12.70
CA ILE A 27 -20.54 -21.96 12.84
C ILE A 27 -19.74 -21.71 14.13
N ALA A 28 -20.12 -22.34 15.25
CA ALA A 28 -19.38 -22.26 16.50
C ALA A 28 -17.96 -22.85 16.35
N GLN A 29 -17.85 -24.06 15.79
CA GLN A 29 -16.56 -24.72 15.54
C GLN A 29 -15.63 -23.89 14.63
N LEU A 30 -16.17 -23.28 13.57
CA LEU A 30 -15.39 -22.41 12.68
C LEU A 30 -14.90 -21.13 13.41
N LYS A 31 -15.73 -20.55 14.28
CA LYS A 31 -15.35 -19.41 15.12
C LYS A 31 -14.30 -19.79 16.17
N ASP A 32 -14.36 -21.00 16.72
CA ASP A 32 -13.36 -21.54 17.65
C ASP A 32 -12.01 -21.82 16.96
N PHE A 33 -12.04 -22.37 15.74
CA PHE A 33 -10.84 -22.53 14.91
C PHE A 33 -10.23 -21.18 14.53
N THR A 34 -11.06 -20.21 14.10
CA THR A 34 -10.63 -18.84 13.78
C THR A 34 -9.92 -18.16 14.95
N ARG A 35 -10.44 -18.31 16.18
CA ARG A 35 -9.86 -17.72 17.39
C ARG A 35 -8.42 -18.19 17.67
N GLN A 36 -8.10 -19.44 17.35
CA GLN A 36 -6.74 -19.98 17.55
C GLN A 36 -5.66 -19.22 16.76
N PHE A 37 -6.01 -18.63 15.61
CA PHE A 37 -5.08 -17.78 14.84
C PHE A 37 -4.93 -16.36 15.40
N ASN A 38 -5.94 -15.84 16.10
CA ASN A 38 -5.98 -14.47 16.58
C ASN A 38 -5.39 -14.32 18.00
N ASP A 39 -5.63 -15.30 18.88
CA ASP A 39 -5.30 -15.22 20.31
C ASP A 39 -3.82 -15.55 20.63
N GLY A 40 -2.92 -15.48 19.64
CA GLY A 40 -1.50 -15.86 19.77
C GLY A 40 -1.23 -17.36 19.97
N ASN A 41 -2.29 -18.17 20.05
CA ASN A 41 -2.23 -19.61 20.34
C ASN A 41 -1.72 -20.48 19.17
N CYS A 42 -1.54 -19.90 17.97
CA CYS A 42 -0.87 -20.49 16.80
C CYS A 42 -1.13 -21.99 16.59
N PRO A 43 -2.25 -22.37 15.91
CA PRO A 43 -2.64 -23.77 15.81
C PRO A 43 -1.55 -24.65 15.19
N SER A 44 -1.45 -25.88 15.69
CA SER A 44 -0.48 -26.86 15.18
C SER A 44 -0.81 -27.27 13.75
N GLU A 45 0.20 -27.73 13.01
CA GLU A 45 0.02 -28.16 11.62
C GLU A 45 -0.97 -29.33 11.51
N GLN A 46 -1.04 -30.19 12.54
CA GLN A 46 -2.03 -31.26 12.64
C GLN A 46 -3.47 -30.72 12.85
N VAL A 47 -3.67 -29.68 13.66
CA VAL A 47 -5.00 -29.06 13.85
C VAL A 47 -5.50 -28.39 12.58
N ILE A 48 -4.60 -27.79 11.79
CA ILE A 48 -4.95 -27.19 10.49
C ILE A 48 -5.32 -28.30 9.47
N ASP A 49 -4.55 -29.38 9.42
CA ASP A 49 -4.81 -30.51 8.53
C ASP A 49 -6.11 -31.27 8.91
N ASP A 50 -6.34 -31.51 10.20
CA ASP A 50 -7.61 -32.08 10.70
C ASP A 50 -8.81 -31.16 10.40
N PHE A 51 -8.67 -29.84 10.52
CA PHE A 51 -9.73 -28.91 10.09
C PHE A 51 -10.03 -29.06 8.60
N MET A 52 -9.00 -29.01 7.74
CA MET A 52 -9.17 -29.11 6.29
C MET A 52 -9.75 -30.44 5.85
N ARG A 53 -9.36 -31.56 6.49
CA ARG A 53 -9.87 -32.91 6.19
C ARG A 53 -11.33 -33.14 6.60
N ASN A 54 -11.86 -32.39 7.56
CA ASN A 54 -13.25 -32.56 8.02
C ASN A 54 -14.23 -31.52 7.44
N PHE A 55 -13.73 -30.44 6.83
CA PHE A 55 -14.56 -29.33 6.35
C PHE A 55 -15.46 -29.68 5.15
N ASP A 56 -15.11 -30.69 4.35
CA ASP A 56 -15.90 -31.15 3.21
C ASP A 56 -17.27 -31.75 3.59
N SER A 57 -17.46 -32.09 4.86
CA SER A 57 -18.73 -32.61 5.41
C SER A 57 -19.67 -31.53 5.99
N THR A 58 -19.33 -30.24 5.89
CA THR A 58 -20.01 -29.16 6.63
C THR A 58 -21.26 -28.56 5.94
N GLU A 59 -22.28 -28.20 6.73
CA GLU A 59 -23.48 -27.49 6.25
C GLU A 59 -23.31 -25.96 6.15
N LEU A 60 -22.12 -25.40 6.45
CA LEU A 60 -21.87 -23.95 6.49
C LEU A 60 -22.29 -23.21 5.21
N LEU A 61 -21.96 -23.76 4.04
CA LEU A 61 -22.30 -23.18 2.74
C LEU A 61 -23.58 -23.78 2.12
N GLY A 62 -24.34 -24.60 2.84
CA GLY A 62 -25.53 -25.31 2.32
C GLY A 62 -26.51 -24.48 1.47
N PRO A 63 -26.86 -23.21 1.83
CA PRO A 63 -27.69 -22.35 0.98
C PRO A 63 -27.04 -21.94 -0.34
N VAL A 64 -25.72 -21.72 -0.35
CA VAL A 64 -24.91 -21.36 -1.53
C VAL A 64 -24.73 -22.57 -2.45
N LEU A 65 -24.57 -23.76 -1.85
CA LEU A 65 -24.35 -25.04 -2.53
C LEU A 65 -25.62 -25.70 -3.07
N ARG A 66 -26.80 -25.07 -2.90
CA ARG A 66 -28.09 -25.64 -3.29
C ARG A 66 -28.22 -25.68 -4.82
N GLY A 67 -28.31 -26.89 -5.37
CA GLY A 67 -28.50 -27.13 -6.81
C GLY A 67 -27.23 -27.48 -7.57
N LEU A 68 -26.07 -27.50 -6.90
CA LEU A 68 -24.82 -28.05 -7.45
C LEU A 68 -24.80 -29.59 -7.35
N SER A 69 -24.01 -30.26 -8.19
CA SER A 69 -23.73 -31.70 -8.04
C SER A 69 -22.84 -31.94 -6.80
N GLU A 70 -22.88 -33.14 -6.23
CA GLU A 70 -22.12 -33.44 -5.00
C GLU A 70 -20.61 -33.24 -5.20
N GLU A 71 -20.07 -33.61 -6.37
CA GLU A 71 -18.66 -33.41 -6.70
C GLU A 71 -18.28 -31.93 -6.67
N LYS A 72 -19.16 -31.05 -7.19
CA LYS A 72 -18.93 -29.60 -7.19
C LYS A 72 -19.12 -28.98 -5.80
N LYS A 73 -19.98 -29.55 -4.95
CA LYS A 73 -20.10 -29.14 -3.54
C LYS A 73 -18.82 -29.46 -2.77
N GLU A 74 -18.31 -30.69 -2.89
CA GLU A 74 -17.07 -31.09 -2.25
C GLU A 74 -15.88 -30.22 -2.72
N GLU A 75 -15.80 -29.92 -4.03
CA GLU A 75 -14.79 -29.02 -4.59
C GLU A 75 -14.84 -27.63 -3.91
N ILE A 76 -16.02 -27.01 -3.82
CA ILE A 76 -16.20 -25.70 -3.21
C ILE A 76 -15.96 -25.73 -1.69
N LEU A 77 -16.29 -26.81 -0.99
CA LEU A 77 -15.99 -26.93 0.45
C LEU A 77 -14.48 -27.09 0.72
N ARG A 78 -13.76 -27.86 -0.10
CA ARG A 78 -12.28 -27.93 -0.04
C ARG A 78 -11.64 -26.57 -0.33
N ALA A 79 -12.15 -25.86 -1.34
CA ALA A 79 -11.75 -24.49 -1.64
C ALA A 79 -11.99 -23.54 -0.46
N ALA A 80 -13.18 -23.59 0.15
CA ALA A 80 -13.53 -22.79 1.33
C ALA A 80 -12.58 -23.04 2.51
N ALA A 81 -12.22 -24.30 2.77
CA ALA A 81 -11.26 -24.65 3.81
C ALA A 81 -9.87 -24.08 3.52
N ARG A 82 -9.35 -24.25 2.30
CA ARG A 82 -8.04 -23.73 1.88
C ARG A 82 -7.99 -22.20 1.88
N CYS A 83 -9.03 -21.52 1.41
CA CYS A 83 -9.15 -20.07 1.52
C CYS A 83 -9.18 -19.60 2.97
N HIS A 84 -9.97 -20.24 3.84
CA HIS A 84 -10.03 -19.87 5.25
C HIS A 84 -8.66 -19.99 5.92
N VAL A 85 -7.95 -21.11 5.75
CA VAL A 85 -6.59 -21.29 6.24
C VAL A 85 -5.63 -20.26 5.60
N GLY A 86 -5.71 -20.05 4.29
CA GLY A 86 -4.91 -19.07 3.53
C GLY A 86 -5.18 -17.61 3.87
N SER A 87 -6.22 -17.31 4.66
CA SER A 87 -6.52 -15.98 5.20
C SER A 87 -5.63 -15.60 6.39
N PHE A 88 -4.94 -16.56 7.03
CA PHE A 88 -4.10 -16.34 8.21
C PHE A 88 -2.62 -16.60 7.92
N GLY A 89 -1.71 -15.85 8.53
CA GLY A 89 -0.27 -15.97 8.27
C GLY A 89 0.28 -17.38 8.49
N ARG A 90 -0.08 -18.00 9.63
CA ARG A 90 0.31 -19.38 9.97
C ARG A 90 -0.30 -20.42 9.02
N GLY A 91 -1.51 -20.16 8.52
CA GLY A 91 -2.16 -21.02 7.55
C GLY A 91 -1.54 -20.93 6.16
N ARG A 92 -1.11 -19.74 5.71
CA ARG A 92 -0.31 -19.58 4.47
C ARG A 92 1.02 -20.34 4.56
N GLU A 93 1.71 -20.30 5.70
CA GLU A 93 2.93 -21.10 5.92
C GLU A 93 2.68 -22.60 5.83
N PHE A 94 1.60 -23.09 6.45
CA PHE A 94 1.19 -24.49 6.35
C PHE A 94 0.89 -24.88 4.88
N LEU A 95 0.07 -24.09 4.18
CA LEU A 95 -0.28 -24.34 2.79
C LEU A 95 0.94 -24.27 1.85
N ALA A 96 1.94 -23.42 2.15
CA ALA A 96 3.19 -23.39 1.40
C ALA A 96 4.00 -24.68 1.59
N LYS A 97 4.17 -25.14 2.84
CA LYS A 97 4.85 -26.41 3.15
C LYS A 97 4.17 -27.63 2.52
N SER A 98 2.83 -27.65 2.54
CA SER A 98 2.01 -28.71 1.96
C SER A 98 1.86 -28.61 0.43
N ASN A 99 2.52 -27.64 -0.22
CA ASN A 99 2.40 -27.32 -1.65
C ASN A 99 0.95 -27.14 -2.13
N GLN A 100 0.15 -26.41 -1.37
CA GLN A 100 -1.26 -26.10 -1.66
C GLN A 100 -1.55 -24.59 -1.72
N LEU A 101 -0.61 -23.72 -1.33
CA LEU A 101 -0.82 -22.26 -1.32
C LEU A 101 -1.18 -21.71 -2.72
N HIS A 102 -0.61 -22.28 -3.78
CA HIS A 102 -0.88 -21.90 -5.16
C HIS A 102 -2.33 -22.18 -5.62
N LEU A 103 -3.08 -23.02 -4.89
CA LEU A 103 -4.49 -23.34 -5.20
C LEU A 103 -5.46 -22.28 -4.66
N VAL A 104 -5.04 -21.52 -3.63
CA VAL A 104 -5.89 -20.55 -2.92
C VAL A 104 -6.43 -19.45 -3.84
N ASP A 105 -5.67 -19.11 -4.89
CA ASP A 105 -6.08 -18.10 -5.88
C ASP A 105 -7.30 -18.54 -6.70
N GLN A 106 -7.26 -19.77 -7.23
CA GLN A 106 -8.37 -20.36 -8.01
C GLN A 106 -9.55 -20.72 -7.10
N ASP A 107 -9.26 -21.23 -5.89
CA ASP A 107 -10.27 -21.50 -4.86
C ASP A 107 -11.07 -20.23 -4.52
N CYS A 108 -10.39 -19.08 -4.37
CA CYS A 108 -11.02 -17.79 -4.10
C CYS A 108 -11.99 -17.40 -5.22
N ALA A 109 -11.54 -17.48 -6.48
CA ALA A 109 -12.38 -17.15 -7.63
C ALA A 109 -13.60 -18.08 -7.74
N ALA A 110 -13.41 -19.39 -7.54
CA ALA A 110 -14.50 -20.36 -7.55
C ALA A 110 -15.55 -20.07 -6.45
N LEU A 111 -15.11 -19.71 -5.25
CA LEU A 111 -16.00 -19.30 -4.15
C LEU A 111 -16.76 -18.01 -4.47
N LEU A 112 -16.08 -16.98 -4.97
CA LEU A 112 -16.71 -15.70 -5.35
C LEU A 112 -17.64 -15.84 -6.55
N GLY A 113 -17.43 -16.84 -7.42
CA GLY A 113 -18.34 -17.21 -8.50
C GLY A 113 -19.64 -17.83 -8.01
N ALA A 114 -19.57 -18.68 -6.98
CA ALA A 114 -20.74 -19.35 -6.41
C ALA A 114 -21.64 -18.43 -5.55
N LEU A 115 -21.16 -17.26 -5.14
CA LEU A 115 -21.87 -16.34 -4.24
C LEU A 115 -22.76 -15.34 -4.99
N SER A 116 -23.93 -15.05 -4.44
CA SER A 116 -24.81 -14.01 -4.97
C SER A 116 -24.20 -12.61 -4.77
N ALA A 117 -24.52 -11.68 -5.67
CA ALA A 117 -24.03 -10.30 -5.61
C ALA A 117 -24.34 -9.60 -4.27
N GLU A 118 -25.48 -9.90 -3.64
CA GLU A 118 -25.83 -9.38 -2.30
C GLU A 118 -24.87 -9.87 -1.21
N VAL A 119 -24.44 -11.14 -1.26
CA VAL A 119 -23.47 -11.67 -0.29
C VAL A 119 -22.08 -11.09 -0.56
N ARG A 120 -21.68 -10.95 -1.83
CA ARG A 120 -20.39 -10.33 -2.19
C ARG A 120 -20.29 -8.88 -1.75
N ALA A 121 -21.36 -8.08 -1.93
CA ALA A 121 -21.41 -6.72 -1.41
C ALA A 121 -21.14 -6.68 0.11
N LYS A 122 -21.89 -7.46 0.90
CA LYS A 122 -21.69 -7.56 2.37
C LYS A 122 -20.32 -8.08 2.79
N MET A 123 -19.63 -8.83 1.94
CA MET A 123 -18.24 -9.27 2.16
C MET A 123 -17.23 -8.15 1.87
N ILE A 124 -17.49 -7.34 0.85
CA ILE A 124 -16.68 -6.18 0.46
C ILE A 124 -16.79 -5.07 1.52
N ASP A 125 -17.99 -4.78 2.00
CA ASP A 125 -18.26 -3.80 3.06
C ASP A 125 -17.56 -4.16 4.39
N ARG A 126 -17.23 -5.45 4.58
CA ARG A 126 -16.54 -5.99 5.77
C ARG A 126 -15.09 -6.40 5.48
N ALA A 127 -14.57 -6.09 4.30
CA ALA A 127 -13.22 -6.47 3.91
C ALA A 127 -12.17 -5.79 4.79
N TYR A 128 -11.06 -6.48 5.05
CA TYR A 128 -9.98 -5.93 5.87
C TYR A 128 -8.60 -6.37 5.39
N VAL A 129 -7.57 -5.58 5.70
CA VAL A 129 -6.17 -5.95 5.46
C VAL A 129 -5.72 -6.91 6.56
N GLY A 130 -5.34 -8.13 6.18
CA GLY A 130 -4.86 -9.19 7.07
C GLY A 130 -3.50 -8.93 7.72
N PRO A 131 -2.98 -9.89 8.50
CA PRO A 131 -1.71 -9.75 9.22
C PRO A 131 -0.46 -9.78 8.32
N ARG A 132 -0.54 -10.35 7.11
CA ARG A 132 0.54 -10.36 6.10
C ARG A 132 0.24 -9.44 4.91
N GLY A 133 -0.71 -8.51 5.05
CA GLY A 133 -1.07 -7.53 4.03
C GLY A 133 -2.13 -7.98 3.00
N GLN A 134 -2.52 -9.25 2.98
CA GLN A 134 -3.56 -9.78 2.10
C GLN A 134 -4.93 -9.15 2.40
N ILE A 135 -5.75 -8.88 1.38
CA ILE A 135 -7.14 -8.45 1.58
C ILE A 135 -7.96 -9.70 1.93
N VAL A 136 -8.72 -9.64 3.02
CA VAL A 136 -9.58 -10.74 3.48
C VAL A 136 -11.04 -10.31 3.44
N LEU A 137 -11.88 -11.15 2.85
CA LEU A 137 -13.31 -11.00 2.67
C LEU A 137 -14.03 -11.95 3.64
N PRO A 138 -14.55 -11.47 4.79
CA PRO A 138 -15.27 -12.31 5.74
C PRO A 138 -16.70 -12.57 5.26
N VAL A 139 -17.09 -13.84 5.15
CA VAL A 139 -18.45 -14.23 4.76
C VAL A 139 -19.41 -13.93 5.92
N PRO A 140 -20.52 -13.20 5.67
CA PRO A 140 -21.47 -12.81 6.69
C PRO A 140 -21.93 -13.98 7.57
N ASP A 141 -21.96 -13.70 8.88
CA ASP A 141 -22.62 -14.44 9.96
C ASP A 141 -22.06 -15.85 10.28
N ILE A 142 -21.38 -16.49 9.33
CA ILE A 142 -20.76 -17.81 9.46
C ILE A 142 -19.30 -17.79 9.97
N GLY A 143 -18.57 -16.68 9.79
CA GLY A 143 -17.16 -16.57 10.24
C GLY A 143 -16.12 -17.20 9.30
N LEU A 144 -16.52 -17.58 8.09
CA LEU A 144 -15.59 -18.00 7.03
C LEU A 144 -14.85 -16.77 6.51
N HIS A 145 -13.59 -16.95 6.11
CA HIS A 145 -12.73 -15.89 5.61
C HIS A 145 -12.17 -16.31 4.26
N ILE A 146 -12.16 -15.41 3.28
CA ILE A 146 -11.68 -15.69 1.93
C ILE A 146 -10.63 -14.62 1.58
N PRO A 147 -9.36 -15.00 1.31
CA PRO A 147 -8.32 -14.06 0.93
C PRO A 147 -8.52 -13.74 -0.55
N LEU A 148 -8.50 -12.46 -0.92
CA LEU A 148 -8.67 -12.05 -2.31
C LEU A 148 -7.51 -12.58 -3.16
N GLY A 149 -7.84 -13.44 -4.12
CA GLY A 149 -6.91 -13.95 -5.13
C GLY A 149 -6.77 -13.04 -6.35
N ARG A 150 -5.63 -13.12 -7.03
CA ARG A 150 -5.34 -12.47 -8.30
C ARG A 150 -6.32 -12.89 -9.42
N THR A 151 -6.70 -14.16 -9.52
CA THR A 151 -7.68 -14.64 -10.51
C THR A 151 -9.04 -13.93 -10.34
N SER A 152 -9.40 -13.54 -9.11
CA SER A 152 -10.62 -12.77 -8.83
C SER A 152 -10.56 -11.31 -9.33
N LEU A 153 -9.40 -10.84 -9.80
CA LEU A 153 -9.20 -9.53 -10.43
C LEU A 153 -9.16 -9.61 -11.96
N GLY A 154 -9.32 -10.80 -12.56
CA GLY A 154 -9.42 -11.01 -14.00
C GLY A 154 -10.81 -10.69 -14.57
N THR A 155 -11.18 -11.39 -15.64
CA THR A 155 -12.47 -11.25 -16.36
C THR A 155 -13.33 -12.51 -16.36
N GLY A 156 -12.91 -13.55 -15.62
CA GLY A 156 -13.59 -14.85 -15.54
C GLY A 156 -14.79 -14.88 -14.61
N GLU A 157 -15.36 -16.08 -14.43
CA GLU A 157 -16.36 -16.33 -13.40
C GLU A 157 -15.78 -16.06 -12.00
N GLY A 158 -16.57 -15.45 -11.12
CA GLY A 158 -16.10 -15.01 -9.80
C GLY A 158 -15.21 -13.77 -9.78
N ALA A 159 -14.87 -13.20 -10.94
CA ALA A 159 -14.17 -11.93 -10.98
C ALA A 159 -15.01 -10.80 -10.38
N LEU A 160 -14.34 -9.93 -9.62
CA LEU A 160 -14.92 -8.69 -9.12
C LEU A 160 -15.23 -7.75 -10.28
N THR A 161 -16.32 -6.99 -10.18
CA THR A 161 -16.63 -5.87 -11.07
C THR A 161 -15.81 -4.63 -10.71
N THR A 162 -15.71 -3.66 -11.63
CA THR A 162 -15.06 -2.36 -11.35
C THR A 162 -15.75 -1.60 -10.21
N HIS A 163 -17.06 -1.81 -10.00
CA HIS A 163 -17.79 -1.27 -8.85
C HIS A 163 -17.37 -1.94 -7.54
N GLU A 164 -17.25 -3.26 -7.51
CA GLU A 164 -16.78 -4.03 -6.34
C GLU A 164 -15.32 -3.69 -5.98
N VAL A 165 -14.44 -3.55 -6.98
CA VAL A 165 -13.05 -3.07 -6.82
C VAL A 165 -12.99 -1.67 -6.21
N ARG A 166 -13.87 -0.75 -6.68
CA ARG A 166 -14.00 0.59 -6.10
C ARG A 166 -14.52 0.54 -4.66
N GLY A 167 -15.50 -0.31 -4.36
CA GLY A 167 -15.99 -0.56 -3.01
C GLY A 167 -14.84 -0.96 -2.08
N LEU A 168 -14.09 -2.00 -2.43
CA LEU A 168 -12.94 -2.46 -1.63
C LEU A 168 -11.93 -1.37 -1.32
N LEU A 169 -11.50 -0.59 -2.31
CA LEU A 169 -10.45 0.40 -2.08
C LEU A 169 -10.95 1.67 -1.36
N MET A 170 -12.22 2.06 -1.52
CA MET A 170 -12.69 3.44 -1.30
C MET A 170 -13.96 3.56 -0.42
N TYR A 171 -14.46 2.49 0.21
CA TYR A 171 -15.76 2.56 0.91
C TYR A 171 -15.79 3.63 2.02
N GLN A 172 -16.90 4.37 2.08
CA GLN A 172 -16.94 5.70 2.74
C GLN A 172 -18.12 5.89 3.71
N GLU A 173 -18.90 4.85 4.00
CA GLU A 173 -19.91 4.90 5.07
C GLU A 173 -19.33 4.35 6.39
N ASP A 174 -19.42 5.18 7.44
CA ASP A 174 -19.10 4.91 8.85
C ASP A 174 -17.66 4.47 9.24
N GLY A 175 -16.71 4.35 8.29
CA GLY A 175 -15.31 4.00 8.55
C GLY A 175 -14.30 5.10 8.16
N CYS A 176 -13.40 5.48 9.07
CA CYS A 176 -12.50 6.64 8.89
C CYS A 176 -11.28 6.43 7.96
N HIS A 177 -11.06 5.23 7.39
CA HIS A 177 -9.82 4.88 6.66
C HIS A 177 -10.08 3.94 5.48
N TRP A 178 -9.45 4.24 4.35
CA TRP A 178 -9.60 3.49 3.10
C TRP A 178 -8.68 2.25 3.15
N LEU A 179 -9.04 1.10 2.54
CA LEU A 179 -8.20 -0.12 2.64
C LEU A 179 -6.76 0.11 2.16
N LEU A 180 -6.58 0.99 1.17
CA LEU A 180 -5.26 1.42 0.68
C LEU A 180 -4.45 2.16 1.76
N GLU A 181 -5.07 3.02 2.56
CA GLU A 181 -4.40 3.72 3.67
C GLU A 181 -4.00 2.73 4.78
N ILE A 182 -4.90 1.80 5.13
CA ILE A 182 -4.64 0.76 6.13
C ILE A 182 -3.48 -0.14 5.67
N PHE A 183 -3.47 -0.53 4.39
CA PHE A 183 -2.39 -1.31 3.81
C PHE A 183 -1.07 -0.52 3.80
N SER A 184 -1.08 0.72 3.29
CA SER A 184 0.07 1.62 3.28
C SER A 184 0.70 1.78 4.67
N ALA A 185 -0.12 2.01 5.70
CA ALA A 185 0.35 2.12 7.08
C ALA A 185 0.99 0.82 7.61
N LYS A 186 0.38 -0.34 7.31
CA LYS A 186 0.96 -1.66 7.65
C LYS A 186 2.24 -1.96 6.87
N LEU A 187 2.31 -1.55 5.60
CA LEU A 187 3.40 -1.82 4.66
C LEU A 187 4.75 -1.30 5.17
N ALA A 188 4.72 -0.17 5.88
CA ALA A 188 5.87 0.47 6.53
C ALA A 188 6.39 -0.28 7.78
N HIS A 189 5.61 -1.23 8.33
CA HIS A 189 5.94 -2.00 9.53
C HIS A 189 6.24 -3.48 9.24
N PHE A 190 5.92 -3.95 8.02
CA PHE A 190 6.27 -5.29 7.57
C PHE A 190 7.77 -5.42 7.25
N ASP A 191 8.31 -6.62 7.44
CA ASP A 191 9.66 -6.97 7.02
C ASP A 191 9.84 -6.99 5.48
N GLU A 192 11.03 -7.33 5.00
CA GLU A 192 11.32 -7.36 3.56
C GLU A 192 10.57 -8.49 2.81
N GLN A 193 10.16 -9.56 3.49
CA GLN A 193 9.50 -10.75 2.93
C GLN A 193 7.96 -10.71 3.03
N THR A 194 7.41 -9.65 3.64
CA THR A 194 5.97 -9.48 3.87
C THR A 194 5.52 -8.15 3.25
N PRO A 195 4.50 -8.10 2.38
CA PRO A 195 3.70 -9.20 1.87
C PRO A 195 4.48 -10.16 0.96
N ASP A 196 3.96 -11.37 0.79
CA ASP A 196 4.45 -12.33 -0.21
C ASP A 196 4.14 -11.88 -1.66
N THR A 197 4.82 -12.47 -2.65
CA THR A 197 4.70 -12.09 -4.07
C THR A 197 3.25 -12.13 -4.59
N GLU A 198 2.46 -13.15 -4.20
CA GLU A 198 1.04 -13.24 -4.54
C GLU A 198 0.23 -12.06 -3.98
N THR A 199 0.46 -11.70 -2.72
CA THR A 199 -0.19 -10.54 -2.11
C THR A 199 0.26 -9.24 -2.77
N CYS A 200 1.52 -9.12 -3.19
CA CYS A 200 2.00 -7.99 -3.99
C CYS A 200 1.28 -7.90 -5.34
N HIS A 201 1.08 -9.04 -6.04
CA HIS A 201 0.32 -9.11 -7.30
C HIS A 201 -1.12 -8.65 -7.11
N VAL A 202 -1.80 -9.13 -6.08
CA VAL A 202 -3.20 -8.72 -5.76
C VAL A 202 -3.30 -7.21 -5.58
N TRP A 203 -2.40 -6.58 -4.83
CA TRP A 203 -2.42 -5.12 -4.65
C TRP A 203 -2.04 -4.35 -5.91
N SER A 204 -1.04 -4.81 -6.67
CA SER A 204 -0.66 -4.22 -7.96
C SER A 204 -1.84 -4.20 -8.93
N ASP A 205 -2.46 -5.36 -9.15
CA ASP A 205 -3.54 -5.53 -10.12
C ASP A 205 -4.83 -4.83 -9.66
N LEU A 206 -5.14 -4.81 -8.35
CA LEU A 206 -6.28 -4.09 -7.80
C LEU A 206 -6.14 -2.56 -7.98
N ILE A 207 -4.94 -2.02 -7.74
CA ILE A 207 -4.65 -0.59 -7.93
C ILE A 207 -4.69 -0.22 -9.42
N ASP A 208 -4.05 -1.02 -10.29
CA ASP A 208 -4.05 -0.77 -11.74
C ASP A 208 -5.48 -0.80 -12.32
N ARG A 209 -6.28 -1.81 -11.92
CA ARG A 209 -7.68 -1.94 -12.32
C ARG A 209 -8.58 -0.84 -11.80
N TYR A 210 -8.29 -0.25 -10.65
CA TYR A 210 -9.03 0.92 -10.16
C TYR A 210 -8.63 2.21 -10.89
N ILE A 211 -7.34 2.40 -11.16
CA ILE A 211 -6.86 3.53 -11.99
C ILE A 211 -7.50 3.44 -13.39
N ASP A 212 -7.58 2.24 -13.96
CA ASP A 212 -8.20 1.97 -15.27
C ASP A 212 -7.65 2.89 -16.37
N ARG A 213 -6.32 3.04 -16.39
CA ARG A 213 -5.56 3.90 -17.31
C ARG A 213 -5.89 5.41 -17.25
N ARG A 214 -6.72 5.85 -16.30
CA ARG A 214 -7.07 7.27 -16.12
C ARG A 214 -5.90 8.05 -15.50
N PRO A 215 -5.83 9.38 -15.69
CA PRO A 215 -4.88 10.24 -15.00
C PRO A 215 -4.96 10.06 -13.47
N ILE A 216 -3.83 10.10 -12.76
CA ILE A 216 -3.82 9.93 -11.30
C ILE A 216 -4.56 11.06 -10.57
N ALA A 217 -4.72 12.24 -11.19
CA ALA A 217 -5.58 13.30 -10.68
C ALA A 217 -7.07 12.90 -10.58
N GLU A 218 -7.53 11.91 -11.35
CA GLU A 218 -8.90 11.38 -11.31
C GLU A 218 -9.07 10.19 -10.33
N PHE A 219 -7.98 9.73 -9.70
CA PHE A 219 -8.00 8.62 -8.74
C PHE A 219 -8.71 9.01 -7.45
N SER A 220 -8.32 10.16 -6.88
CA SER A 220 -8.89 10.76 -5.66
C SER A 220 -8.42 12.21 -5.53
N GLU A 221 -9.30 13.08 -5.05
CA GLU A 221 -8.95 14.45 -4.61
C GLU A 221 -8.41 14.47 -3.17
N VAL A 222 -8.52 13.36 -2.43
CA VAL A 222 -8.13 13.26 -1.02
C VAL A 222 -6.62 13.07 -0.91
N LYS A 223 -5.93 14.08 -0.36
CA LYS A 223 -4.47 14.10 -0.23
C LYS A 223 -3.89 12.85 0.45
N ALA A 224 -4.44 12.43 1.59
CA ALA A 224 -3.94 11.27 2.35
C ALA A 224 -3.98 9.97 1.54
N VAL A 225 -4.97 9.85 0.65
CA VAL A 225 -5.14 8.69 -0.23
C VAL A 225 -4.11 8.70 -1.36
N LEU A 226 -3.82 9.87 -1.95
CA LEU A 226 -2.75 10.02 -2.93
C LEU A 226 -1.37 9.77 -2.29
N GLU A 227 -1.15 10.19 -1.03
CA GLU A 227 0.05 9.83 -0.25
C GLU A 227 0.14 8.31 -0.05
N ALA A 228 -0.94 7.65 0.36
CA ALA A 228 -1.01 6.20 0.53
C ALA A 228 -0.78 5.43 -0.78
N LEU A 229 -1.35 5.89 -1.90
CA LEU A 229 -1.12 5.36 -3.24
C LEU A 229 0.35 5.48 -3.65
N ALA A 230 0.92 6.68 -3.49
CA ALA A 230 2.29 6.98 -3.89
C ALA A 230 3.30 6.12 -3.12
N PHE A 231 3.11 6.00 -1.80
CA PHE A 231 3.90 5.15 -0.92
C PHE A 231 3.75 3.68 -1.27
N THR A 232 2.52 3.18 -1.36
CA THR A 232 2.22 1.77 -1.67
C THR A 232 2.88 1.33 -2.97
N LEU A 233 2.72 2.08 -4.05
CA LEU A 233 3.31 1.76 -5.35
C LEU A 233 4.85 1.77 -5.32
N MET A 234 5.46 2.71 -4.57
CA MET A 234 6.92 2.78 -4.41
C MET A 234 7.45 1.59 -3.62
N THR A 235 6.86 1.30 -2.46
CA THR A 235 7.31 0.21 -1.58
C THR A 235 7.04 -1.18 -2.18
N LEU A 236 5.93 -1.36 -2.91
CA LEU A 236 5.72 -2.59 -3.70
C LEU A 236 6.78 -2.73 -4.79
N THR A 237 7.13 -1.64 -5.50
CA THR A 237 8.22 -1.65 -6.50
C THR A 237 9.55 -2.06 -5.87
N ASP A 238 9.90 -1.49 -4.71
CA ASP A 238 11.13 -1.81 -4.00
C ASP A 238 11.16 -3.28 -3.54
N ARG A 239 10.06 -3.81 -2.98
CA ARG A 239 9.95 -5.23 -2.61
C ARG A 239 10.10 -6.16 -3.82
N VAL A 240 9.41 -5.89 -4.93
CA VAL A 240 9.53 -6.72 -6.15
C VAL A 240 10.95 -6.69 -6.72
N CYS A 241 11.61 -5.52 -6.70
CA CYS A 241 13.02 -5.42 -7.09
C CYS A 241 13.97 -6.20 -6.18
N THR A 242 13.66 -6.35 -4.89
CA THR A 242 14.47 -7.15 -3.94
C THR A 242 14.26 -8.66 -4.14
N HIS A 243 13.03 -9.11 -4.44
CA HIS A 243 12.74 -10.52 -4.71
C HIS A 243 13.26 -10.99 -6.08
N GLY A 244 13.35 -10.09 -7.06
CA GLY A 244 13.85 -10.37 -8.41
C GLY A 244 12.75 -10.51 -9.46
N ASP A 245 11.48 -10.53 -9.05
CA ASP A 245 10.29 -10.83 -9.87
C ASP A 245 9.89 -9.69 -10.84
N THR A 246 10.85 -8.84 -11.25
CA THR A 246 10.60 -7.58 -11.98
C THR A 246 9.98 -7.71 -13.38
N GLU A 247 9.89 -8.93 -13.92
CA GLU A 247 9.21 -9.23 -15.19
C GLU A 247 7.70 -9.46 -15.04
N GLU A 248 7.23 -9.82 -13.84
CA GLU A 248 5.82 -10.15 -13.59
C GLU A 248 4.97 -8.94 -13.21
N PHE A 249 5.61 -7.82 -12.88
CA PHE A 249 4.97 -6.60 -12.37
C PHE A 249 5.07 -5.42 -13.35
N PRO A 250 4.06 -4.52 -13.41
CA PRO A 250 4.08 -3.34 -14.27
C PRO A 250 4.95 -2.21 -13.68
N ILE A 251 6.22 -2.49 -13.35
CA ILE A 251 7.14 -1.60 -12.60
C ILE A 251 7.19 -0.16 -13.16
N ARG A 252 7.23 0.01 -14.50
CA ARG A 252 7.21 1.35 -15.12
C ARG A 252 5.97 2.14 -14.74
N ARG A 253 4.80 1.49 -14.77
CA ARG A 253 3.51 2.10 -14.45
C ARG A 253 3.41 2.43 -12.96
N MET A 254 3.84 1.50 -12.10
CA MET A 254 3.87 1.71 -10.65
C MET A 254 4.71 2.95 -10.29
N LEU A 255 5.90 3.09 -10.88
CA LEU A 255 6.78 4.23 -10.64
C LEU A 255 6.28 5.55 -11.25
N VAL A 256 5.71 5.53 -12.46
CA VAL A 256 5.09 6.73 -13.07
C VAL A 256 3.89 7.20 -12.23
N ASN A 257 3.03 6.28 -11.82
CA ASN A 257 1.84 6.59 -11.03
C ASN A 257 2.21 7.07 -9.62
N SER A 258 3.22 6.46 -9.00
CA SER A 258 3.78 6.93 -7.73
C SER A 258 4.35 8.35 -7.85
N ALA A 259 5.13 8.64 -8.90
CA ALA A 259 5.67 9.97 -9.15
C ALA A 259 4.56 11.02 -9.36
N GLN A 260 3.51 10.70 -10.14
CA GLN A 260 2.35 11.59 -10.31
C GLN A 260 1.63 11.84 -8.97
N ALA A 261 1.37 10.80 -8.19
CA ALA A 261 0.68 10.91 -6.91
C ALA A 261 1.48 11.76 -5.91
N TYR A 262 2.79 11.52 -5.76
CA TYR A 262 3.67 12.36 -4.93
C TYR A 262 3.71 13.83 -5.39
N PHE A 263 3.69 14.07 -6.69
CA PHE A 263 3.65 15.44 -7.23
C PHE A 263 2.35 16.16 -6.86
N LEU A 264 1.19 15.51 -7.04
CA LEU A 264 -0.13 16.07 -6.75
C LEU A 264 -0.32 16.45 -5.27
N VAL A 265 0.32 15.73 -4.34
CA VAL A 265 0.26 16.03 -2.89
C VAL A 265 1.31 17.05 -2.43
N GLY A 266 2.18 17.51 -3.33
CA GLY A 266 3.25 18.48 -3.07
C GLY A 266 4.53 17.87 -2.47
N ASP A 267 4.71 16.55 -2.53
CA ASP A 267 5.96 15.90 -2.12
C ASP A 267 6.89 15.67 -3.33
N HIS A 268 7.45 16.78 -3.82
CA HIS A 268 8.36 16.77 -4.95
C HIS A 268 9.65 15.96 -4.70
N MET A 269 10.04 15.77 -3.43
CA MET A 269 11.25 15.03 -3.08
C MET A 269 11.04 13.53 -3.33
N HIS A 270 9.94 12.97 -2.84
CA HIS A 270 9.56 11.58 -3.12
C HIS A 270 9.15 11.36 -4.58
N CYS A 271 8.53 12.35 -5.24
CA CYS A 271 8.33 12.34 -6.69
C CYS A 271 9.66 12.21 -7.45
N GLY A 272 10.67 13.00 -7.07
CA GLY A 272 12.01 12.93 -7.67
C GLY A 272 12.70 11.59 -7.42
N ALA A 273 12.53 11.01 -6.23
CA ALA A 273 13.02 9.66 -5.91
C ALA A 273 12.37 8.56 -6.77
N ALA A 274 11.05 8.59 -6.96
CA ALA A 274 10.33 7.65 -7.83
C ALA A 274 10.80 7.76 -9.29
N LEU A 275 10.99 8.98 -9.81
CA LEU A 275 11.54 9.21 -11.16
C LEU A 275 13.00 8.75 -11.29
N LEU A 276 13.83 8.91 -10.26
CA LEU A 276 15.18 8.35 -10.22
C LEU A 276 15.19 6.82 -10.19
N ARG A 277 14.23 6.20 -9.49
CA ARG A 277 14.03 4.74 -9.51
C ARG A 277 13.63 4.24 -10.89
N LEU A 278 12.76 4.99 -11.58
CA LEU A 278 12.37 4.73 -12.97
C LEU A 278 13.55 4.86 -13.95
N ALA A 279 14.39 5.89 -13.80
CA ALA A 279 15.61 6.04 -14.59
C ALA A 279 16.58 4.85 -14.41
N LYS A 280 16.76 4.38 -13.17
CA LYS A 280 17.55 3.17 -12.87
C LYS A 280 16.94 1.91 -13.49
N PHE A 281 15.61 1.75 -13.45
CA PHE A 281 14.92 0.61 -14.07
C PHE A 281 15.12 0.60 -15.60
N TYR A 282 14.96 1.75 -16.27
CA TYR A 282 15.24 1.86 -17.71
C TYR A 282 16.71 1.56 -18.04
N SER A 283 17.66 2.05 -17.22
CA SER A 283 19.10 1.75 -17.39
C SER A 283 19.38 0.24 -17.28
N ALA A 284 18.83 -0.44 -16.28
CA ALA A 284 18.94 -1.90 -16.12
C ALA A 284 18.35 -2.66 -17.33
N LYS A 285 17.25 -2.18 -17.90
CA LYS A 285 16.64 -2.69 -19.14
C LYS A 285 17.35 -2.22 -20.43
N ARG A 286 18.47 -1.51 -20.34
CA ARG A 286 19.27 -0.93 -21.45
C ARG A 286 18.56 0.13 -22.30
N ASN A 287 17.46 0.69 -21.81
CA ASN A 287 16.67 1.75 -22.43
C ASN A 287 17.22 3.13 -22.00
N ALA A 288 18.43 3.45 -22.48
CA ALA A 288 19.20 4.60 -22.00
C ALA A 288 18.55 5.97 -22.32
N ALA A 289 17.77 6.08 -23.41
CA ALA A 289 17.10 7.32 -23.78
C ALA A 289 15.95 7.65 -22.83
N GLU A 290 15.09 6.68 -22.58
CA GLU A 290 13.96 6.75 -21.63
C GLU A 290 14.47 6.95 -20.20
N GLY A 291 15.57 6.30 -19.84
CA GLY A 291 16.25 6.51 -18.55
C GLY A 291 16.78 7.94 -18.40
N ALA A 292 17.39 8.50 -19.45
CA ALA A 292 17.87 9.88 -19.44
C ALA A 292 16.72 10.90 -19.33
N ASP A 293 15.60 10.69 -20.04
CA ASP A 293 14.45 11.59 -19.96
C ASP A 293 13.72 11.49 -18.61
N ALA A 294 13.67 10.31 -17.98
CA ALA A 294 13.20 10.14 -16.61
C ALA A 294 14.12 10.87 -15.60
N ALA A 295 15.45 10.74 -15.75
CA ALA A 295 16.43 11.45 -14.92
C ALA A 295 16.36 12.98 -15.11
N LYS A 296 16.15 13.45 -16.35
CA LYS A 296 15.93 14.86 -16.69
C LYS A 296 14.70 15.43 -16.01
N LEU A 297 13.59 14.68 -15.98
CA LEU A 297 12.37 15.08 -15.29
C LEU A 297 12.59 15.11 -13.78
N ALA A 298 13.22 14.08 -13.21
CA ALA A 298 13.59 14.04 -11.79
C ALA A 298 14.42 15.26 -11.37
N ALA A 299 15.48 15.56 -12.13
CA ALA A 299 16.33 16.72 -11.90
C ALA A 299 15.54 18.03 -11.93
N SER A 300 14.61 18.16 -12.87
CA SER A 300 13.78 19.37 -13.03
C SER A 300 12.79 19.56 -11.88
N VAL A 301 12.19 18.48 -11.38
CA VAL A 301 11.31 18.49 -10.20
C VAL A 301 12.11 18.89 -8.94
N LEU A 302 13.22 18.20 -8.68
CA LEU A 302 14.05 18.39 -7.49
C LEU A 302 14.73 19.77 -7.46
N ALA A 303 15.16 20.29 -8.61
CA ALA A 303 15.72 21.63 -8.75
C ALA A 303 14.69 22.73 -8.42
N ARG A 304 13.45 22.58 -8.92
CA ARG A 304 12.34 23.50 -8.62
C ARG A 304 11.96 23.45 -7.14
N ASP A 305 11.88 22.25 -6.56
CA ASP A 305 11.60 22.04 -5.14
C ASP A 305 12.68 22.66 -4.24
N ALA A 306 13.97 22.45 -4.53
CA ALA A 306 15.07 23.07 -3.80
C ALA A 306 14.97 24.60 -3.78
N LEU A 307 14.70 25.21 -4.94
CA LEU A 307 14.55 26.67 -5.07
C LEU A 307 13.28 27.21 -4.38
N ALA A 308 12.21 26.42 -4.27
CA ALA A 308 11.00 26.78 -3.52
C ALA A 308 11.26 26.70 -2.01
N LEU A 309 11.73 25.55 -1.52
CA LEU A 309 12.06 25.31 -0.12
C LEU A 309 13.06 26.33 0.44
N TRP A 310 14.01 26.80 -0.38
CA TRP A 310 14.95 27.85 0.03
C TRP A 310 14.25 29.19 0.29
N LYS A 311 13.32 29.60 -0.59
CA LYS A 311 12.52 30.83 -0.42
C LYS A 311 11.63 30.75 0.81
N ASP A 312 11.10 29.57 1.11
CA ASP A 312 10.29 29.29 2.29
C ASP A 312 11.10 29.16 3.59
N GLY A 313 12.43 29.37 3.55
CA GLY A 313 13.33 29.27 4.70
C GLY A 313 13.62 27.83 5.17
N ARG A 314 13.18 26.81 4.43
CA ARG A 314 13.33 25.38 4.76
C ARG A 314 14.68 24.83 4.28
N THR A 315 15.76 25.50 4.69
CA THR A 315 17.12 25.34 4.13
C THR A 315 17.66 23.91 4.15
N SER A 316 17.43 23.13 5.21
CA SER A 316 17.90 21.74 5.30
C SER A 316 17.27 20.83 4.25
N ARG A 317 15.95 20.93 4.03
CA ARG A 317 15.26 20.21 2.96
C ARG A 317 15.65 20.75 1.57
N ALA A 318 15.84 22.07 1.44
CA ALA A 318 16.29 22.66 0.19
C ALA A 318 17.65 22.10 -0.27
N VAL A 319 18.61 21.95 0.65
CA VAL A 319 19.93 21.34 0.38
C VAL A 319 19.80 19.85 0.03
N ALA A 320 18.91 19.10 0.69
CA ALA A 320 18.66 17.70 0.34
C ALA A 320 18.10 17.57 -1.10
N SER A 321 17.07 18.35 -1.45
CA SER A 321 16.52 18.38 -2.82
C SER A 321 17.55 18.87 -3.84
N GLN A 322 18.43 19.83 -3.49
CA GLN A 322 19.54 20.29 -4.33
C GLN A 322 20.53 19.15 -4.62
N GLN A 323 20.95 18.40 -3.60
CA GLN A 323 21.88 17.27 -3.77
C GLN A 323 21.27 16.19 -4.67
N MET A 324 20.00 15.84 -4.44
CA MET A 324 19.29 14.88 -5.30
C MET A 324 19.15 15.38 -6.75
N ALA A 325 18.90 16.67 -6.96
CA ALA A 325 18.85 17.27 -8.30
C ALA A 325 20.19 17.16 -9.03
N LEU A 326 21.31 17.43 -8.36
CA LEU A 326 22.65 17.30 -8.93
C LEU A 326 22.99 15.83 -9.27
N CYS A 327 22.60 14.88 -8.42
CA CYS A 327 22.71 13.44 -8.74
C CYS A 327 21.86 13.06 -9.97
N ALA A 328 20.66 13.63 -10.12
CA ALA A 328 19.79 13.38 -11.25
C ALA A 328 20.37 13.95 -12.57
N TYR A 329 20.93 15.16 -12.55
CA TYR A 329 21.64 15.72 -13.72
C TYR A 329 22.90 14.90 -14.09
N ALA A 330 23.62 14.36 -13.11
CA ALA A 330 24.77 13.49 -13.38
C ALA A 330 24.35 12.19 -14.09
N GLY A 331 23.28 11.54 -13.61
CA GLY A 331 22.73 10.33 -14.24
C GLY A 331 22.14 10.59 -15.64
N GLU A 332 21.52 11.75 -15.86
CA GLU A 332 21.04 12.16 -17.20
C GLU A 332 22.19 12.28 -18.20
N ALA A 333 23.28 12.93 -17.81
CA ALA A 333 24.47 13.09 -18.65
C ALA A 333 25.17 11.74 -18.93
N GLU A 334 25.27 10.87 -17.92
CA GLU A 334 25.84 9.52 -18.06
C GLU A 334 25.03 8.69 -19.07
N LEU A 335 23.71 8.61 -18.90
CA LEU A 335 22.82 7.83 -19.77
C LEU A 335 22.80 8.35 -21.21
N ARG A 336 22.94 9.67 -21.43
CA ARG A 336 23.11 10.26 -22.77
C ARG A 336 24.48 10.01 -23.39
N GLY A 337 25.52 9.80 -22.56
CA GLY A 337 26.84 9.38 -23.02
C GLY A 337 26.90 7.94 -23.54
N VAL A 338 25.95 7.09 -23.13
CA VAL A 338 25.85 5.71 -23.63
C VAL A 338 25.42 5.73 -25.10
N ARG A 339 26.35 5.38 -26.00
CA ARG A 339 26.03 5.19 -27.43
C ARG A 339 24.91 4.16 -27.57
N ARG A 340 23.89 4.48 -28.37
CA ARG A 340 22.76 3.59 -28.71
C ARG A 340 23.27 2.29 -29.33
N LEU A 341 23.47 1.26 -28.51
CA LEU A 341 23.46 -0.12 -28.96
C LEU A 341 21.99 -0.47 -29.20
N HIS A 342 21.62 -0.61 -30.47
CA HIS A 342 20.26 -0.95 -30.86
C HIS A 342 20.01 -2.42 -30.53
N VAL A 343 19.41 -2.67 -29.36
CA VAL A 343 18.95 -3.99 -28.94
C VAL A 343 17.43 -4.02 -29.16
N PRO A 344 16.88 -5.03 -29.87
CA PRO A 344 15.44 -5.14 -30.04
C PRO A 344 14.76 -5.34 -28.68
N ALA A 345 13.58 -4.76 -28.50
CA ALA A 345 12.83 -4.86 -27.24
C ALA A 345 12.55 -6.32 -26.90
N THR A 346 13.01 -6.77 -25.73
CA THR A 346 12.66 -8.09 -25.19
C THR A 346 11.24 -8.02 -24.66
N THR A 347 10.29 -8.52 -25.45
CA THR A 347 8.86 -8.51 -25.15
C THR A 347 8.51 -9.40 -23.95
N GLY A 348 8.67 -8.85 -22.74
CA GLY A 348 7.97 -9.33 -21.55
C GLY A 348 6.50 -8.90 -21.57
N ALA A 349 5.63 -9.64 -20.88
CA ALA A 349 4.17 -9.45 -20.97
C ALA A 349 3.65 -8.11 -20.39
N GLY A 350 4.48 -7.34 -19.68
CA GLY A 350 4.13 -6.05 -19.06
C GLY A 350 4.64 -4.80 -19.79
N ASP A 351 5.17 -4.93 -21.01
CA ASP A 351 5.97 -3.88 -21.68
C ASP A 351 5.15 -2.76 -22.37
N GLU A 352 3.96 -2.43 -21.86
CA GLU A 352 3.12 -1.35 -22.41
C GLU A 352 3.81 0.02 -22.22
N PRO A 353 3.91 0.86 -23.27
CA PRO A 353 4.57 2.16 -23.18
C PRO A 353 3.74 3.14 -22.35
N VAL A 354 4.11 3.29 -21.07
CA VAL A 354 3.60 4.34 -20.19
C VAL A 354 4.40 5.63 -20.44
N PRO A 355 3.78 6.74 -20.91
CA PRO A 355 4.49 7.98 -21.15
C PRO A 355 4.94 8.63 -19.83
N LEU A 356 6.07 9.35 -19.88
CA LEU A 356 6.51 10.16 -18.74
C LEU A 356 5.51 11.30 -18.47
N PRO A 357 5.22 11.60 -17.20
CA PRO A 357 4.23 12.62 -16.85
C PRO A 357 4.76 14.04 -17.09
N ALA A 358 3.91 14.93 -17.61
CA ALA A 358 4.20 16.34 -17.81
C ALA A 358 4.06 17.14 -16.49
N LEU A 359 4.89 16.83 -15.50
CA LEU A 359 4.79 17.43 -14.15
C LEU A 359 5.31 18.87 -14.09
N VAL A 360 6.48 19.11 -14.69
CA VAL A 360 7.16 20.41 -14.69
C VAL A 360 7.88 20.62 -16.01
N GLU A 361 8.03 21.87 -16.44
CA GLU A 361 8.91 22.18 -17.56
C GLU A 361 10.37 21.99 -17.13
N HIS A 362 11.21 21.66 -18.10
CA HIS A 362 12.63 21.43 -17.86
C HIS A 362 13.35 22.71 -17.39
N ILE A 363 14.22 22.56 -16.39
CA ILE A 363 15.26 23.53 -16.03
C ILE A 363 16.63 22.90 -16.28
N SER A 364 17.51 23.59 -17.00
CA SER A 364 18.86 23.06 -17.28
C SER A 364 19.72 23.09 -16.02
N ARG A 365 20.77 22.24 -15.98
CA ARG A 365 21.72 22.22 -14.85
C ARG A 365 22.35 23.59 -14.61
N SER A 366 22.79 24.27 -15.67
CA SER A 366 23.40 25.60 -15.59
C SER A 366 22.42 26.66 -15.08
N ASP A 367 21.16 26.63 -15.50
CA ASP A 367 20.15 27.58 -15.02
C ASP A 367 19.82 27.35 -13.54
N PHE A 368 19.76 26.08 -13.12
CA PHE A 368 19.57 25.71 -11.72
C PHE A 368 20.77 26.15 -10.86
N GLU A 369 22.00 25.82 -11.24
CA GLU A 369 23.21 26.19 -10.50
C GLU A 369 23.34 27.73 -10.41
N ALA A 370 23.04 28.47 -11.49
CA ALA A 370 23.02 29.93 -11.47
C ALA A 370 21.86 30.53 -10.66
N ALA A 371 20.70 29.87 -10.60
CA ALA A 371 19.61 30.27 -9.70
C ALA A 371 19.97 30.00 -8.22
N TRP A 372 20.60 28.87 -7.93
CA TRP A 372 21.02 28.48 -6.58
C TRP A 372 22.13 29.39 -6.04
N ALA A 373 23.16 29.67 -6.84
CA ALA A 373 24.23 30.60 -6.46
C ALA A 373 23.69 31.99 -6.11
N ARG A 374 22.72 32.52 -6.88
CA ARG A 374 22.05 33.79 -6.58
C ARG A 374 21.28 33.78 -5.26
N GLN A 375 20.77 32.63 -4.82
CA GLN A 375 20.11 32.50 -3.52
C GLN A 375 21.11 32.47 -2.36
N LEU A 376 22.24 31.79 -2.53
CA LEU A 376 23.33 31.77 -1.54
C LEU A 376 23.92 33.17 -1.32
N SER A 377 24.29 33.89 -2.39
CA SER A 377 24.88 35.24 -2.25
C SER A 377 23.93 36.23 -1.57
N ARG A 378 22.61 36.13 -1.80
CA ARG A 378 21.62 36.95 -1.09
C ARG A 378 21.54 36.61 0.40
N ALA A 379 21.66 35.34 0.77
CA ALA A 379 21.69 34.94 2.17
C ALA A 379 22.95 35.43 2.89
N GLU A 380 24.11 35.37 2.22
CA GLU A 380 25.39 35.90 2.70
C GLU A 380 25.36 37.43 2.88
N GLU A 381 24.75 38.15 1.94
CA GLU A 381 24.54 39.60 2.00
C GLU A 381 23.64 39.99 3.20
N ILE A 382 22.48 39.33 3.36
CA ILE A 382 21.57 39.55 4.49
C ILE A 382 22.26 39.24 5.82
N HIS A 383 23.02 38.13 5.91
CA HIS A 383 23.76 37.77 7.11
C HIS A 383 24.84 38.82 7.45
N SER A 384 25.57 39.30 6.44
CA SER A 384 26.59 40.35 6.60
C SER A 384 25.99 41.68 7.05
N GLN A 385 24.86 42.08 6.47
CA GLN A 385 24.08 43.26 6.88
C GLN A 385 23.63 43.14 8.34
N LEU A 386 23.12 41.98 8.74
CA LEU A 386 22.61 41.74 10.10
C LEU A 386 23.74 41.73 11.14
N LEU A 387 24.89 41.12 10.83
CA LEU A 387 26.09 41.21 11.67
C LEU A 387 26.62 42.64 11.79
N SER A 388 26.58 43.43 10.71
CA SER A 388 26.95 44.85 10.73
C SER A 388 26.03 45.65 11.66
N ASN A 389 24.71 45.48 11.53
CA ASN A 389 23.71 46.13 12.36
C ASN A 389 23.87 45.78 13.86
N ILE A 390 24.13 44.50 14.19
CA ILE A 390 24.39 44.07 15.57
C ILE A 390 25.66 44.74 16.13
N ARG A 391 26.74 44.83 15.34
CA ARG A 391 27.98 45.51 15.76
C ARG A 391 27.74 46.99 16.03
N SER A 392 26.97 47.68 15.17
CA SER A 392 26.60 49.08 15.35
C SER A 392 25.79 49.30 16.64
N LEU A 393 24.73 48.52 16.86
CA LEU A 393 23.89 48.60 18.06
C LEU A 393 24.68 48.30 19.36
N LEU A 394 25.64 47.38 19.32
CA LEU A 394 26.53 47.11 20.45
C LEU A 394 27.54 48.24 20.70
N GLY A 395 27.97 48.94 19.64
CA GLY A 395 28.79 50.15 19.74
C GLY A 395 28.02 51.31 20.37
N GLU A 396 26.80 51.57 19.90
CA GLU A 396 25.90 52.60 20.42
C GLU A 396 25.60 52.38 21.90
N ARG A 397 25.20 51.17 22.30
CA ARG A 397 24.96 50.84 23.72
C ARG A 397 26.20 50.99 24.61
N ARG A 398 27.42 50.81 24.08
CA ARG A 398 28.67 51.08 24.82
C ARG A 398 28.88 52.59 25.01
N LEU A 399 28.59 53.40 23.98
CA LEU A 399 28.64 54.86 24.01
C LEU A 399 27.58 55.48 24.93
N GLU A 400 26.38 54.90 25.00
CA GLU A 400 25.35 55.33 25.96
C GLU A 400 25.76 55.00 27.40
N ARG A 401 26.29 53.80 27.65
CA ARG A 401 26.78 53.41 28.99
C ARG A 401 27.94 54.29 29.47
N SER A 402 28.88 54.68 28.59
CA SER A 402 29.97 55.59 28.97
C SER A 402 29.52 57.04 29.16
N ARG A 403 28.39 57.46 28.56
CA ARG A 403 27.74 58.75 28.84
C ARG A 403 26.86 58.75 30.10
N ALA A 404 26.35 57.59 30.51
CA ALA A 404 25.51 57.42 31.69
C ALA A 404 26.30 57.12 32.99
N ALA A 405 27.62 56.91 32.89
CA ALA A 405 28.49 56.82 34.06
C ALA A 405 28.56 58.20 34.74
N PRO A 406 28.25 58.33 36.06
CA PRO A 406 28.34 59.61 36.75
C PRO A 406 29.81 60.06 36.82
N PRO A 407 30.08 61.38 36.80
CA PRO A 407 31.44 61.90 36.94
C PRO A 407 31.95 61.56 38.35
N ASP A 408 33.06 60.83 38.41
CA ASP A 408 33.60 60.31 39.67
C ASP A 408 34.01 61.45 40.61
N ALA A 409 33.40 61.48 41.79
CA ALA A 409 33.41 62.64 42.68
C ALA A 409 34.44 62.50 43.83
N THR A 410 35.72 62.51 43.49
CA THR A 410 36.84 62.59 44.45
C THR A 410 37.96 63.45 43.84
N ARG A 411 38.15 64.72 44.21
CA ARG A 411 38.73 65.23 45.48
C ARG A 411 40.00 64.46 45.85
N ARG A 412 41.19 65.05 45.68
CA ARG A 412 41.92 66.02 46.56
C ARG A 412 42.59 65.32 47.75
N SER A 413 43.73 65.90 48.16
CA SER A 413 44.74 65.43 49.15
C SER A 413 45.46 64.12 48.75
N GLU A 414 46.79 64.03 48.77
CA GLU A 414 47.84 64.99 49.22
C GLU A 414 48.83 65.32 48.09
#